data_AF-A0A1C7MXA7-F1
#
_entry.id   AF-A0A1C7MXA7-F1
#
_cell.length_a   1.000
_cell.length_b   1.000
_cell.length_c   1.000
_cell.angle_alpha   90.00
_cell.angle_beta   90.00
_cell.angle_gamma   90.00
#
_symmetry.space_group_name_H-M   'P 1'
#
loop_
_entity.id
_entity.type
_entity.pdbx_description
1 polymer ?
#
loop_
_entity_poly.entity_id
_entity_poly.type
_entity_poly.pdbx_seq_one_letter_code
_entity_poly.pdbx_strand_id
1 'polypeptide(L)'
;MKPSLFAFPGLAMWACLALTSLVTEAAELKHAKLMSADYDAIAGRYIVQFKKNNSLAGKTFAHSVQQALSNNGVEIKETINHRIFSGASIDITDVGESALKPILDREDVEAIYPVRRIYHASTSGVAPSVKNESYIGKRLFAEKRKTPEKQVDDFNIPLVLGQVDQVHSKLGYKGKGILVGIIDSVYANCPQLGLDYMHPALGGGFGKGYKVVAGYDLVGDAFDFDMEPQPDADPYDSCSTSADSISDQLLCTPVLILISKAHATHIAGIIAGYSEKQGFTGVAPEASLGIWRVFGCQGSTSSDMMIKAMLMAYDAGVDIISMSISYNYLRYGYGGVEAV
;
A
#
# COMPACT_ATOMS: atom_id res chain seq x y z
N MET A 1 -66.68 35.44 -63.99
CA MET A 1 -66.52 33.96 -64.01
C MET A 1 -65.78 33.55 -62.75
N LYS A 2 -66.36 32.70 -61.88
CA LYS A 2 -65.61 31.86 -60.90
C LYS A 2 -64.87 30.74 -61.65
N PRO A 3 -63.97 29.90 -61.06
CA PRO A 3 -63.35 29.82 -59.71
C PRO A 3 -61.79 29.64 -59.76
N SER A 4 -61.02 29.66 -58.66
CA SER A 4 -60.54 28.50 -57.88
C SER A 4 -59.56 29.01 -56.79
N LEU A 5 -59.76 28.74 -55.48
CA LEU A 5 -59.35 27.56 -54.71
C LEU A 5 -57.83 27.32 -54.68
N PHE A 6 -57.18 27.69 -53.57
CA PHE A 6 -56.39 26.76 -52.75
C PHE A 6 -56.20 27.33 -51.34
N ALA A 7 -56.88 26.68 -50.39
CA ALA A 7 -56.68 26.85 -48.96
C ALA A 7 -55.47 26.01 -48.54
N PHE A 8 -54.55 26.60 -47.77
CA PHE A 8 -53.53 25.83 -47.03
C PHE A 8 -53.99 25.67 -45.57
N PRO A 9 -54.01 24.44 -45.02
CA PRO A 9 -54.52 24.17 -43.69
C PRO A 9 -53.44 24.34 -42.62
N GLY A 10 -53.88 24.77 -41.44
CA GLY A 10 -53.44 24.25 -40.15
C GLY A 10 -51.95 24.36 -39.82
N LEU A 11 -51.60 25.42 -39.10
CA LEU A 11 -50.47 25.42 -38.15
C LEU A 11 -50.69 24.28 -37.14
N ALA A 12 -50.16 23.10 -37.46
CA ALA A 12 -49.96 22.02 -36.52
C ALA A 12 -48.91 22.49 -35.52
N MET A 13 -49.41 22.98 -34.38
CA MET A 13 -48.67 23.28 -33.17
C MET A 13 -48.05 21.97 -32.68
N TRP A 14 -46.87 21.65 -33.21
CA TRP A 14 -46.01 20.60 -32.68
C TRP A 14 -45.60 21.04 -31.28
N ALA A 15 -46.32 20.51 -30.30
CA ALA A 15 -45.83 20.34 -28.95
C ALA A 15 -44.54 19.51 -29.05
N CYS A 16 -43.40 20.18 -29.16
CA CYS A 16 -42.17 19.65 -28.59
C CYS A 16 -42.43 19.53 -27.09
N LEU A 17 -43.02 18.41 -26.68
CA LEU A 17 -42.70 17.82 -25.39
C LEU A 17 -41.18 17.70 -25.40
N ALA A 18 -40.53 18.71 -24.83
CA ALA A 18 -39.24 18.50 -24.22
C ALA A 18 -39.47 17.36 -23.23
N LEU A 19 -39.17 16.13 -23.64
CA LEU A 19 -38.66 15.13 -22.73
C LEU A 19 -37.41 15.75 -22.14
N THR A 20 -37.59 16.59 -21.12
CA THR A 20 -36.60 16.72 -20.08
C THR A 20 -36.59 15.33 -19.46
N SER A 21 -35.74 14.45 -19.98
CA SER A 21 -35.17 13.40 -19.16
C SER A 21 -34.70 14.12 -17.92
N LEU A 22 -35.44 13.97 -16.82
CA LEU A 22 -34.90 14.10 -15.49
C LEU A 22 -33.75 13.10 -15.44
N VAL A 23 -32.59 13.54 -15.88
CA VAL A 23 -31.34 13.04 -15.34
C VAL A 23 -31.45 13.49 -13.90
N THR A 24 -31.98 12.62 -13.04
CA THR A 24 -31.73 12.72 -11.62
C THR A 24 -30.22 12.66 -11.53
N GLU A 25 -29.58 13.82 -11.41
CA GLU A 25 -28.28 13.92 -10.78
C GLU A 25 -28.40 13.08 -9.53
N ALA A 26 -27.71 11.93 -9.50
CA ALA A 26 -27.54 11.20 -8.27
C ALA A 26 -26.91 12.21 -7.31
N ALA A 27 -27.70 12.69 -6.36
CA ALA A 27 -27.24 13.69 -5.42
C ALA A 27 -26.02 13.09 -4.73
N GLU A 28 -24.85 13.65 -5.00
CA GLU A 28 -23.63 13.26 -4.32
C GLU A 28 -23.88 13.52 -2.83
N LEU A 29 -23.86 12.47 -2.01
CA LEU A 29 -24.15 12.56 -0.58
C LEU A 29 -23.15 13.52 0.06
N LYS A 30 -23.61 14.69 0.50
CA LYS A 30 -22.77 15.67 1.21
C LYS A 30 -23.09 15.65 2.69
N HIS A 31 -22.11 15.27 3.51
CA HIS A 31 -22.24 15.25 4.96
C HIS A 31 -20.92 15.69 5.60
N ALA A 32 -20.97 16.45 6.69
CA ALA A 32 -19.77 17.00 7.35
C ALA A 32 -18.78 15.92 7.84
N LYS A 33 -19.30 14.72 8.12
CA LYS A 33 -18.53 13.55 8.55
C LYS A 33 -18.12 12.61 7.42
N LEU A 34 -18.62 12.82 6.20
CA LEU A 34 -18.22 12.02 5.05
C LEU A 34 -17.02 12.69 4.39
N MET A 35 -15.89 11.99 4.39
CA MET A 35 -14.68 12.49 3.74
C MET A 35 -14.76 12.27 2.24
N SER A 36 -14.14 13.18 1.48
CA SER A 36 -14.16 13.12 0.02
C SER A 36 -13.54 11.83 -0.49
N ALA A 37 -14.27 11.14 -1.38
CA ALA A 37 -13.71 10.07 -2.18
C ALA A 37 -12.77 10.66 -3.25
N ASP A 38 -11.65 10.00 -3.47
CA ASP A 38 -10.78 10.22 -4.62
C ASP A 38 -10.96 9.11 -5.66
N TYR A 39 -10.22 9.17 -6.76
CA TYR A 39 -10.35 8.22 -7.87
C TYR A 39 -10.01 6.78 -7.47
N ASP A 40 -9.16 6.59 -6.45
CA ASP A 40 -8.74 5.27 -5.97
C ASP A 40 -9.66 4.71 -4.88
N ALA A 41 -10.80 5.36 -4.59
CA ALA A 41 -11.79 4.82 -3.67
C ALA A 41 -12.38 3.49 -4.18
N ILE A 42 -12.39 2.47 -3.31
CA ILE A 42 -13.07 1.20 -3.54
C ILE A 42 -14.57 1.45 -3.37
N ALA A 43 -15.33 1.28 -4.46
CA ALA A 43 -16.77 1.49 -4.45
C ALA A 43 -17.45 0.64 -3.37
N GLY A 44 -18.24 1.30 -2.50
CA GLY A 44 -18.99 0.65 -1.43
C GLY A 44 -18.19 0.30 -0.18
N ARG A 45 -16.86 0.47 -0.15
CA ARG A 45 -16.04 0.17 1.02
C ARG A 45 -15.68 1.43 1.81
N TYR A 46 -15.92 1.41 3.12
CA TYR A 46 -15.70 2.55 4.00
C TYR A 46 -15.07 2.17 5.33
N ILE A 47 -14.25 3.06 5.89
CA ILE A 47 -13.84 3.04 7.29
C ILE A 47 -14.76 3.99 8.06
N VAL A 48 -15.52 3.46 9.01
CA VAL A 48 -16.28 4.23 9.99
C VAL A 48 -15.40 4.46 11.21
N GLN A 49 -15.00 5.69 11.46
CA GLN A 49 -14.29 6.08 12.67
C GLN A 49 -15.29 6.47 13.76
N PHE A 50 -15.13 5.86 14.93
CA PHE A 50 -15.89 6.21 16.13
C PHE A 50 -15.10 7.19 16.98
N LYS A 51 -15.83 8.01 17.74
CA LYS A 51 -15.23 8.88 18.76
C LYS A 51 -14.44 8.05 19.76
N LYS A 52 -13.28 8.56 20.16
CA LYS A 52 -12.45 7.94 21.19
C LYS A 52 -13.27 7.81 22.47
N ASN A 53 -13.43 6.58 22.98
CA ASN A 53 -14.25 6.30 24.15
C ASN A 53 -13.78 7.08 25.39
N ASN A 54 -14.36 8.25 25.64
CA ASN A 54 -14.40 8.88 26.95
C ASN A 54 -15.79 8.68 27.55
N SER A 55 -16.21 7.43 27.78
CA SER A 55 -17.25 7.06 28.75
C SER A 55 -18.55 7.90 28.83
N LEU A 56 -18.96 8.61 27.78
CA LEU A 56 -19.95 9.69 27.92
C LEU A 56 -21.42 9.28 27.75
N ALA A 57 -21.72 7.98 27.52
CA ALA A 57 -23.12 7.54 27.38
C ALA A 57 -23.38 6.06 27.72
N GLY A 58 -22.48 5.35 28.40
CA GLY A 58 -22.67 3.92 28.72
C GLY A 58 -22.72 2.96 27.51
N LYS A 59 -22.43 3.45 26.29
CA LYS A 59 -22.32 2.64 25.08
C LYS A 59 -20.90 2.12 24.93
N THR A 60 -20.75 0.80 24.74
CA THR A 60 -19.47 0.19 24.39
C THR A 60 -19.22 0.33 22.89
N PHE A 61 -17.96 0.33 22.47
CA PHE A 61 -17.60 0.30 21.05
C PHE A 61 -18.28 -0.85 20.29
N ALA A 62 -18.37 -2.04 20.89
CA ALA A 62 -19.10 -3.17 20.33
C ALA A 62 -20.60 -2.85 20.10
N HIS A 63 -21.24 -2.15 21.05
CA HIS A 63 -22.62 -1.68 20.88
C HIS A 63 -22.74 -0.62 19.78
N SER A 64 -21.77 0.29 19.66
CA SER A 64 -21.73 1.29 18.58
C SER A 64 -21.62 0.65 17.20
N VAL A 65 -20.70 -0.31 17.03
CA VAL A 65 -20.54 -1.11 15.80
C VAL A 65 -21.84 -1.85 15.47
N GLN A 66 -22.38 -2.61 16.42
CA GLN A 66 -23.62 -3.35 16.21
C GLN A 66 -24.77 -2.42 15.81
N GLN A 67 -24.99 -1.33 16.55
CA GLN A 67 -26.12 -0.44 16.30
C GLN A 67 -25.96 0.39 15.00
N ALA A 68 -24.73 0.71 14.59
CA ALA A 68 -24.48 1.46 13.37
C ALA A 68 -24.62 0.58 12.12
N LEU A 69 -24.27 -0.70 12.23
CA LEU A 69 -23.98 -1.55 11.07
C LEU A 69 -24.90 -2.79 10.96
N SER A 70 -25.89 -2.95 11.84
CA SER A 70 -26.89 -4.05 11.75
C SER A 70 -27.95 -3.85 10.64
N ASN A 71 -27.71 -2.95 9.69
CA ASN A 71 -28.65 -2.66 8.61
C ASN A 71 -28.50 -3.67 7.47
N ASN A 72 -29.60 -3.99 6.77
CA ASN A 72 -29.54 -4.80 5.56
C ASN A 72 -28.63 -4.11 4.52
N GLY A 73 -27.66 -4.84 4.01
CA GLY A 73 -26.74 -4.36 2.97
C GLY A 73 -25.42 -3.76 3.48
N VAL A 74 -25.16 -3.81 4.79
CA VAL A 74 -23.85 -3.46 5.37
C VAL A 74 -23.16 -4.74 5.88
N GLU A 75 -22.00 -5.06 5.31
CA GLU A 75 -21.12 -6.14 5.76
C GLU A 75 -19.95 -5.54 6.53
N ILE A 76 -19.66 -6.06 7.73
CA ILE A 76 -18.49 -5.65 8.50
C ILE A 76 -17.32 -6.52 8.08
N LYS A 77 -16.33 -5.93 7.39
CA LYS A 77 -15.09 -6.61 7.01
C LYS A 77 -14.13 -6.70 8.19
N GLU A 78 -14.05 -5.63 8.97
CA GLU A 78 -13.15 -5.58 10.12
C GLU A 78 -13.63 -4.62 11.19
N THR A 79 -13.33 -4.96 12.44
CA THR A 79 -13.59 -4.13 13.61
C THR A 79 -12.27 -3.83 14.31
N ILE A 80 -11.94 -2.55 14.44
CA ILE A 80 -10.67 -2.07 15.00
C ILE A 80 -10.95 -1.40 16.34
N ASN A 81 -10.65 -2.11 17.44
CA ASN A 81 -10.75 -1.58 18.79
C ASN A 81 -9.36 -1.35 19.38
N HIS A 82 -8.75 -0.20 19.08
CA HIS A 82 -7.41 0.12 19.54
C HIS A 82 -7.35 1.49 20.23
N ARG A 83 -6.38 1.68 21.13
CA ARG A 83 -6.20 2.95 21.88
C ARG A 83 -5.81 4.14 20.98
N ILE A 84 -5.22 3.88 19.82
CA ILE A 84 -4.88 4.89 18.82
C ILE A 84 -6.09 5.18 17.93
N PHE A 85 -6.81 4.13 17.50
CA PHE A 85 -7.88 4.21 16.52
C PHE A 85 -9.03 3.26 16.89
N SER A 86 -10.26 3.77 16.84
CA SER A 86 -11.47 2.98 17.06
C SER A 86 -12.37 3.13 15.83
N GLY A 87 -12.59 2.05 15.11
CA GLY A 87 -13.28 2.08 13.83
C GLY A 87 -13.74 0.72 13.32
N ALA A 88 -14.44 0.70 12.19
CA ALA A 88 -14.78 -0.52 11.48
C ALA A 88 -14.63 -0.31 9.97
N SER A 89 -14.08 -1.31 9.27
CA SER A 89 -14.15 -1.38 7.81
C SER A 89 -15.42 -2.12 7.40
N ILE A 90 -16.17 -1.53 6.46
CA ILE A 90 -17.47 -2.02 6.02
C ILE A 90 -17.58 -2.04 4.50
N ASP A 91 -18.30 -3.02 3.97
CA ASP A 91 -18.77 -3.06 2.58
C ASP A 91 -20.28 -2.76 2.56
N ILE A 92 -20.71 -1.89 1.66
CA ILE A 92 -22.10 -1.51 1.43
C ILE A 92 -22.48 -1.92 0.02
N THR A 93 -23.45 -2.83 -0.11
CA THR A 93 -23.85 -3.39 -1.41
C THR A 93 -24.72 -2.46 -2.25
N ASP A 94 -25.57 -1.65 -1.60
CA ASP A 94 -26.39 -0.62 -2.26
C ASP A 94 -25.91 0.77 -1.83
N VAL A 95 -24.91 1.27 -2.58
CA VAL A 95 -24.23 2.53 -2.27
C VAL A 95 -25.15 3.70 -2.58
N GLY A 96 -25.96 4.10 -1.60
CA GLY A 96 -26.88 5.22 -1.69
C GLY A 96 -26.91 6.06 -0.40
N GLU A 97 -27.47 7.27 -0.51
CA GLU A 97 -27.70 8.16 0.64
C GLU A 97 -28.46 7.44 1.77
N SER A 98 -29.41 6.56 1.42
CA SER A 98 -30.17 5.75 2.35
C SER A 98 -29.32 4.81 3.23
N ALA A 99 -28.16 4.34 2.75
CA ALA A 99 -27.31 3.40 3.47
C ALA A 99 -26.32 4.13 4.41
N LEU A 100 -25.69 5.21 3.92
CA LEU A 100 -24.66 5.94 4.67
C LEU A 100 -25.24 6.97 5.65
N LYS A 101 -26.34 7.64 5.29
CA LYS A 101 -26.91 8.72 6.11
C LYS A 101 -27.27 8.28 7.53
N PRO A 102 -27.88 7.10 7.77
CA PRO A 102 -28.16 6.64 9.13
C PRO A 102 -26.91 6.43 9.99
N ILE A 103 -25.77 6.12 9.39
CA ILE A 103 -24.48 5.95 10.07
C ILE A 103 -23.88 7.34 10.36
N LEU A 104 -23.88 8.22 9.36
CA LEU A 104 -23.35 9.58 9.42
C LEU A 104 -24.05 10.46 10.49
N ASP A 105 -25.36 10.32 10.62
CA ASP A 105 -26.18 11.08 11.57
C ASP A 105 -25.90 10.68 13.04
N ARG A 106 -25.25 9.54 13.30
CA ARG A 106 -25.00 9.08 14.67
C ARG A 106 -24.01 9.95 15.42
N GLU A 107 -24.30 10.24 16.69
CA GLU A 107 -23.44 11.08 17.53
C GLU A 107 -22.07 10.45 17.84
N ASP A 108 -21.99 9.12 17.92
CA ASP A 108 -20.77 8.38 18.25
C ASP A 108 -19.86 8.11 17.04
N VAL A 109 -20.33 8.38 15.82
CA VAL A 109 -19.53 8.38 14.60
C VAL A 109 -18.86 9.75 14.45
N GLU A 110 -17.52 9.73 14.35
CA GLU A 110 -16.68 10.90 14.15
C GLU A 110 -16.57 11.24 12.66
N ALA A 111 -16.20 10.25 11.85
CA ALA A 111 -16.00 10.40 10.41
C ALA A 111 -16.18 9.07 9.67
N ILE A 112 -16.48 9.15 8.38
CA ILE A 112 -16.51 8.02 7.45
C ILE A 112 -15.56 8.33 6.30
N TYR A 113 -14.63 7.41 6.03
CA TYR A 113 -13.62 7.53 4.99
C TYR A 113 -13.88 6.46 3.92
N PRO A 114 -13.98 6.83 2.63
CA PRO A 114 -13.89 5.84 1.56
C PRO A 114 -12.57 5.09 1.66
N VAL A 115 -12.60 3.76 1.61
CA VAL A 115 -11.36 2.97 1.59
C VAL A 115 -10.69 3.15 0.25
N ARG A 116 -9.38 3.41 0.29
CA ARG A 116 -8.59 3.68 -0.91
C ARG A 116 -7.78 2.46 -1.30
N ARG A 117 -7.64 2.24 -2.60
CA ARG A 117 -6.66 1.33 -3.18
C ARG A 117 -5.29 1.96 -3.06
N ILE A 118 -4.34 1.18 -2.59
CA ILE A 118 -2.95 1.57 -2.51
C ILE A 118 -2.20 0.60 -3.41
N TYR A 119 -1.62 1.16 -4.46
CA TYR A 119 -0.73 0.44 -5.34
C TYR A 119 0.69 0.59 -4.87
N HIS A 120 1.51 -0.43 -5.07
CA HIS A 120 2.94 -0.25 -4.95
C HIS A 120 3.45 0.80 -5.96
N ALA A 121 4.52 1.52 -5.61
CA ALA A 121 5.14 2.49 -6.50
C ALA A 121 5.81 1.78 -7.68
N SER A 122 5.07 1.52 -8.75
CA SER A 122 5.64 1.02 -9.99
C SER A 122 6.48 2.13 -10.64
N THR A 123 7.80 1.99 -10.60
CA THR A 123 8.68 2.79 -11.45
C THR A 123 8.41 2.43 -12.91
N SER A 124 7.51 3.16 -13.56
CA SER A 124 7.40 3.21 -15.02
C SER A 124 8.58 3.91 -15.69
N GLY A 125 9.67 4.15 -14.95
CA GLY A 125 10.94 4.57 -15.49
C GLY A 125 11.52 3.43 -16.31
N VAL A 126 11.50 3.58 -17.63
CA VAL A 126 12.34 2.83 -18.57
C VAL A 126 13.71 2.69 -17.94
N ALA A 127 14.06 1.48 -17.48
CA ALA A 127 15.46 1.16 -17.24
C ALA A 127 16.15 1.52 -18.57
N PRO A 128 17.17 2.42 -18.59
CA PRO A 128 17.83 2.75 -19.84
C PRO A 128 18.21 1.43 -20.49
N SER A 129 17.84 1.21 -21.76
CA SER A 129 18.15 -0.04 -22.44
C SER A 129 19.67 -0.17 -22.56
N VAL A 130 20.29 -0.75 -21.54
CA VAL A 130 21.72 -1.00 -21.49
C VAL A 130 21.97 -2.22 -22.35
N LYS A 131 22.11 -2.02 -23.66
CA LYS A 131 22.45 -3.10 -24.60
C LYS A 131 23.84 -3.73 -24.36
N ASN A 132 24.56 -3.32 -23.31
CA ASN A 132 25.87 -3.84 -22.95
C ASN A 132 26.08 -3.73 -21.44
N GLU A 133 25.66 -4.74 -20.69
CA GLU A 133 25.87 -4.85 -19.23
C GLU A 133 27.35 -4.81 -18.84
N SER A 134 28.27 -5.07 -19.77
CA SER A 134 29.71 -4.95 -19.53
C SER A 134 30.25 -3.51 -19.55
N TYR A 135 29.45 -2.51 -19.96
CA TYR A 135 29.95 -1.15 -20.22
C TYR A 135 29.54 -0.09 -19.20
N ILE A 136 28.43 -0.20 -18.46
CA ILE A 136 28.03 0.85 -17.50
C ILE A 136 28.69 0.65 -16.13
N GLY A 137 28.72 -0.58 -15.61
CA GLY A 137 29.51 -0.93 -14.44
C GLY A 137 31.03 -0.78 -14.66
N LYS A 138 31.48 -0.66 -15.91
CA LYS A 138 32.87 -0.30 -16.23
C LYS A 138 33.06 1.19 -16.52
N ARG A 139 32.17 1.92 -17.19
CA ARG A 139 32.47 3.32 -17.57
C ARG A 139 32.30 4.35 -16.47
N LEU A 140 31.44 4.12 -15.48
CA LEU A 140 31.42 4.98 -14.28
C LEU A 140 32.59 4.68 -13.33
N PHE A 141 33.25 3.52 -13.50
CA PHE A 141 34.28 3.00 -12.59
C PHE A 141 35.67 2.77 -13.23
N ALA A 142 35.86 3.05 -14.52
CA ALA A 142 37.12 2.81 -15.26
C ALA A 142 37.95 4.07 -15.55
N GLU A 143 37.55 5.25 -15.06
CA GLU A 143 38.50 6.36 -14.95
C GLU A 143 39.36 6.17 -13.70
N LYS A 144 40.36 5.30 -13.89
CA LYS A 144 41.51 5.04 -13.04
C LYS A 144 41.87 6.19 -12.10
N ARG A 145 41.52 6.06 -10.82
CA ARG A 145 42.40 6.60 -9.76
C ARG A 145 43.57 5.63 -9.60
N LYS A 146 44.71 6.00 -10.19
CA LYS A 146 46.00 5.32 -10.02
C LYS A 146 46.63 5.69 -8.67
N THR A 147 46.00 5.30 -7.57
CA THR A 147 46.65 5.32 -6.25
C THR A 147 46.34 4.01 -5.51
N PRO A 148 47.32 3.42 -4.79
CA PRO A 148 47.10 2.21 -4.01
C PRO A 148 46.41 2.62 -2.70
N GLU A 149 45.12 2.90 -2.77
CA GLU A 149 44.29 3.26 -1.62
C GLU A 149 43.05 2.36 -1.64
N LYS A 150 42.78 1.70 -0.51
CA LYS A 150 41.74 0.68 -0.27
C LYS A 150 40.55 0.77 -1.25
N GLN A 151 40.25 -0.34 -1.93
CA GLN A 151 38.93 -0.57 -2.52
C GLN A 151 37.87 -0.22 -1.47
N VAL A 152 37.17 0.89 -1.66
CA VAL A 152 35.92 1.14 -0.94
C VAL A 152 34.89 0.30 -1.68
N ASP A 153 34.36 -0.72 -1.01
CA ASP A 153 33.32 -1.58 -1.58
C ASP A 153 32.11 -0.71 -2.02
N ASP A 154 31.80 -0.78 -3.31
CA ASP A 154 30.86 0.09 -4.04
C ASP A 154 29.42 0.08 -3.45
N PHE A 155 29.03 -1.01 -2.79
CA PHE A 155 27.70 -1.16 -2.19
C PHE A 155 27.41 -0.20 -1.03
N ASN A 156 28.45 0.29 -0.34
CA ASN A 156 28.28 1.12 0.86
C ASN A 156 28.39 2.64 0.57
N ILE A 157 28.51 3.05 -0.70
CA ILE A 157 28.55 4.47 -1.07
C ILE A 157 27.38 5.26 -0.47
N PRO A 158 26.11 4.76 -0.46
CA PRO A 158 25.01 5.47 0.18
C PRO A 158 25.25 5.78 1.66
N LEU A 159 25.93 4.87 2.39
CA LEU A 159 26.26 5.09 3.80
C LEU A 159 27.29 6.20 3.98
N VAL A 160 28.27 6.30 3.09
CA VAL A 160 29.26 7.39 3.10
C VAL A 160 28.60 8.73 2.78
N LEU A 161 27.70 8.76 1.80
CA LEU A 161 26.95 9.97 1.44
C LEU A 161 26.07 10.45 2.61
N GLY A 162 25.45 9.52 3.34
CA GLY A 162 24.69 9.80 4.55
C GLY A 162 25.52 9.95 5.83
N GLN A 163 26.85 9.87 5.75
CA GLN A 163 27.79 9.88 6.89
C GLN A 163 27.54 8.80 7.97
N VAL A 164 26.85 7.72 7.60
CA VAL A 164 26.58 6.58 8.48
C VAL A 164 27.87 5.85 8.84
N ASP A 165 28.85 5.83 7.93
CA ASP A 165 30.20 5.32 8.16
C ASP A 165 30.89 6.01 9.34
N GLN A 166 30.68 7.31 9.52
CA GLN A 166 31.20 8.07 10.66
C GLN A 166 30.47 7.73 11.95
N VAL A 167 29.15 7.53 11.91
CA VAL A 167 28.37 7.08 13.08
C VAL A 167 28.87 5.72 13.55
N HIS A 168 29.06 4.78 12.62
CA HIS A 168 29.57 3.43 12.94
C HIS A 168 31.00 3.47 13.48
N SER A 169 31.91 4.22 12.84
CA SER A 169 33.34 4.20 13.18
C SER A 169 33.72 5.08 14.37
N LYS A 170 33.06 6.23 14.56
CA LYS A 170 33.41 7.20 15.62
C LYS A 170 32.54 7.06 16.86
N LEU A 171 31.25 6.72 16.69
CA LEU A 171 30.30 6.65 17.82
C LEU A 171 29.98 5.20 18.21
N GLY A 172 30.22 4.24 17.32
CA GLY A 172 29.95 2.81 17.57
C GLY A 172 28.46 2.45 17.55
N TYR A 173 27.58 3.35 17.10
CA TYR A 173 26.15 3.09 17.04
C TYR A 173 25.77 2.37 15.75
N LYS A 174 25.09 1.23 15.89
CA LYS A 174 24.68 0.35 14.78
C LYS A 174 23.23 -0.14 14.90
N GLY A 175 22.43 0.47 15.80
CA GLY A 175 21.01 0.15 15.98
C GLY A 175 20.70 -0.97 16.98
N LYS A 176 21.67 -1.40 17.79
CA LYS A 176 21.44 -2.43 18.82
C LYS A 176 20.29 -2.06 19.76
N GLY A 177 19.36 -3.00 19.93
CA GLY A 177 18.20 -2.84 20.82
C GLY A 177 17.03 -2.08 20.20
N ILE A 178 17.15 -1.66 18.93
CA ILE A 178 16.07 -1.04 18.16
C ILE A 178 15.37 -2.11 17.32
N LEU A 179 14.03 -2.11 17.37
CA LEU A 179 13.16 -2.90 16.50
C LEU A 179 12.55 -2.01 15.42
N VAL A 180 12.90 -2.28 14.16
CA VAL A 180 12.33 -1.57 13.00
C VAL A 180 11.28 -2.44 12.34
N GLY A 181 10.03 -1.98 12.34
CA GLY A 181 8.93 -2.62 11.65
C GLY A 181 8.81 -2.15 10.20
N ILE A 182 8.74 -3.08 9.27
CA ILE A 182 8.55 -2.83 7.85
C ILE A 182 7.09 -3.16 7.51
N ILE A 183 6.36 -2.22 6.92
CA ILE A 183 5.04 -2.46 6.31
C ILE A 183 5.23 -2.26 4.82
N ASP A 184 5.18 -3.33 4.04
CA ASP A 184 5.65 -3.31 2.66
C ASP A 184 5.00 -4.38 1.79
N SER A 185 5.32 -4.32 0.49
CA SER A 185 4.79 -5.14 -0.59
C SER A 185 5.73 -6.23 -1.03
N VAL A 186 5.13 -7.09 -1.85
CA VAL A 186 5.81 -8.16 -2.53
C VAL A 186 5.26 -8.27 -3.95
N TYR A 187 6.13 -8.27 -4.96
CA TYR A 187 5.73 -8.19 -6.37
C TYR A 187 5.69 -9.57 -7.04
N ALA A 188 4.67 -9.86 -7.85
CA ALA A 188 4.61 -11.05 -8.70
C ALA A 188 5.48 -10.94 -9.97
N ASN A 189 6.16 -12.04 -10.28
CA ASN A 189 6.47 -12.61 -11.62
C ASN A 189 7.84 -13.34 -11.66
N CYS A 190 8.34 -13.81 -10.53
CA CYS A 190 9.50 -14.71 -10.45
C CYS A 190 9.51 -15.36 -9.05
N PRO A 191 10.02 -16.59 -8.88
CA PRO A 191 10.00 -17.27 -7.58
C PRO A 191 10.84 -16.52 -6.53
N GLN A 192 10.33 -16.45 -5.29
CA GLN A 192 10.94 -15.95 -4.03
C GLN A 192 10.88 -14.45 -3.74
N LEU A 193 9.73 -13.85 -3.94
CA LEU A 193 9.57 -12.43 -3.65
C LEU A 193 8.67 -12.39 -2.45
N GLY A 194 9.20 -11.76 -1.38
CA GLY A 194 8.79 -11.60 0.02
C GLY A 194 9.84 -10.78 0.78
N LEU A 195 9.71 -10.59 2.10
CA LEU A 195 10.93 -10.39 2.91
C LEU A 195 11.60 -11.75 3.06
N ASP A 196 12.70 -11.97 2.32
CA ASP A 196 13.52 -13.17 2.41
C ASP A 196 14.37 -13.11 3.68
N TYR A 197 13.74 -13.45 4.80
CA TYR A 197 14.43 -13.56 6.08
C TYR A 197 15.45 -14.71 6.08
N MET A 198 15.38 -15.63 5.13
CA MET A 198 16.36 -16.71 4.94
C MET A 198 17.64 -16.21 4.26
N HIS A 199 17.65 -15.00 3.71
CA HIS A 199 18.84 -14.38 3.17
C HIS A 199 19.93 -14.27 4.27
N PRO A 200 21.18 -14.73 4.04
CA PRO A 200 22.22 -14.70 5.07
C PRO A 200 22.49 -13.30 5.63
N ALA A 201 22.41 -12.27 4.79
CA ALA A 201 22.57 -10.88 5.22
C ALA A 201 21.42 -10.37 6.11
N LEU A 202 20.27 -11.07 6.10
CA LEU A 202 19.10 -10.79 6.92
C LEU A 202 18.94 -11.77 8.08
N GLY A 203 20.00 -12.51 8.43
CA GLY A 203 20.05 -13.37 9.61
C GLY A 203 19.68 -14.84 9.37
N GLY A 204 19.20 -15.20 8.17
CA GLY A 204 19.01 -16.61 7.79
C GLY A 204 17.87 -17.33 8.50
N GLY A 205 16.86 -16.60 8.98
CA GLY A 205 15.65 -17.17 9.55
C GLY A 205 14.69 -16.15 10.16
N PHE A 206 13.59 -16.65 10.71
CA PHE A 206 12.50 -15.87 11.28
C PHE A 206 12.21 -16.25 12.73
N GLY A 207 11.90 -15.25 13.55
CA GLY A 207 11.52 -15.39 14.95
C GLY A 207 12.68 -15.24 15.93
N LYS A 208 12.49 -15.76 17.14
CA LYS A 208 13.42 -15.56 18.25
C LYS A 208 14.83 -16.07 17.91
N GLY A 209 15.82 -15.20 18.02
CA GLY A 209 17.23 -15.51 17.77
C GLY A 209 17.72 -15.16 16.36
N TYR A 210 16.80 -14.80 15.46
CA TYR A 210 17.13 -14.27 14.14
C TYR A 210 17.07 -12.74 14.13
N LYS A 211 17.50 -12.13 13.01
CA LYS A 211 17.41 -10.68 12.83
C LYS A 211 15.97 -10.23 12.60
N VAL A 212 15.19 -11.00 11.85
CA VAL A 212 13.75 -10.79 11.67
C VAL A 212 13.04 -11.51 12.81
N VAL A 213 12.64 -10.76 13.84
CA VAL A 213 12.19 -11.32 15.12
C VAL A 213 10.67 -11.43 15.23
N ALA A 214 9.95 -10.66 14.41
CA ALA A 214 8.50 -10.57 14.43
C ALA A 214 7.96 -10.35 13.01
N GLY A 215 6.70 -10.69 12.81
CA GLY A 215 6.02 -10.38 11.57
C GLY A 215 4.70 -11.12 11.44
N TYR A 216 3.94 -10.76 10.42
CA TYR A 216 2.62 -11.30 10.15
C TYR A 216 2.24 -11.05 8.69
N ASP A 217 1.58 -12.02 8.06
CA ASP A 217 0.89 -11.82 6.79
C ASP A 217 -0.56 -11.45 7.04
N LEU A 218 -0.95 -10.26 6.61
CA LEU A 218 -2.30 -9.78 6.79
C LEU A 218 -3.26 -10.22 5.69
N VAL A 219 -2.74 -10.69 4.56
CA VAL A 219 -3.49 -10.72 3.30
C VAL A 219 -3.38 -12.02 2.54
N GLY A 220 -2.25 -12.72 2.58
CA GLY A 220 -2.03 -13.93 1.79
C GLY A 220 -1.66 -13.66 0.33
N ASP A 221 -1.16 -14.70 -0.34
CA ASP A 221 -0.58 -14.62 -1.69
C ASP A 221 -1.58 -14.17 -2.77
N ALA A 222 -2.82 -14.63 -2.67
CA ALA A 222 -3.86 -14.38 -3.68
C ALA A 222 -4.58 -13.03 -3.52
N PHE A 223 -4.17 -12.21 -2.54
CA PHE A 223 -4.88 -10.97 -2.22
C PHE A 223 -4.75 -9.90 -3.31
N ASP A 224 -5.89 -9.27 -3.58
CA ASP A 224 -6.06 -8.00 -4.27
C ASP A 224 -7.02 -7.15 -3.41
N PHE A 225 -7.16 -5.85 -3.67
CA PHE A 225 -7.89 -4.92 -2.81
C PHE A 225 -9.38 -5.28 -2.62
N ASP A 226 -9.98 -6.06 -3.52
CA ASP A 226 -11.38 -6.49 -3.48
C ASP A 226 -11.58 -7.95 -3.03
N MET A 227 -10.49 -8.64 -2.70
CA MET A 227 -10.51 -10.03 -2.27
C MET A 227 -10.57 -10.14 -0.74
N GLU A 228 -11.04 -11.28 -0.24
CA GLU A 228 -11.00 -11.57 1.19
C GLU A 228 -9.56 -11.94 1.61
N PRO A 229 -8.96 -11.26 2.60
CA PRO A 229 -7.61 -11.57 3.04
C PRO A 229 -7.52 -12.98 3.65
N GLN A 230 -6.39 -13.65 3.43
CA GLN A 230 -6.02 -14.94 4.02
C GLN A 230 -4.81 -14.76 4.93
N PRO A 231 -4.98 -14.18 6.14
CA PRO A 231 -3.87 -13.86 7.02
C PRO A 231 -3.26 -15.11 7.64
N ASP A 232 -1.94 -15.08 7.84
CA ASP A 232 -1.21 -16.10 8.56
C ASP A 232 0.03 -15.54 9.28
N ALA A 233 0.67 -16.37 10.10
CA ALA A 233 1.76 -15.94 10.98
C ALA A 233 3.13 -15.87 10.27
N ASP A 234 3.23 -16.37 9.05
CA ASP A 234 4.44 -16.36 8.24
C ASP A 234 4.38 -15.20 7.22
N PRO A 235 5.14 -14.12 7.43
CA PRO A 235 5.19 -13.02 6.47
C PRO A 235 5.96 -13.37 5.19
N TYR A 236 6.52 -14.59 5.10
CA TYR A 236 7.09 -15.13 3.88
C TYR A 236 5.98 -15.52 2.92
N ASP A 237 6.19 -15.22 1.66
CA ASP A 237 5.27 -15.60 0.62
C ASP A 237 5.89 -16.48 -0.44
N SER A 238 5.02 -17.33 -0.95
CA SER A 238 5.35 -18.31 -1.96
C SER A 238 4.83 -17.86 -3.31
N CYS A 239 4.92 -16.55 -3.62
CA CYS A 239 4.53 -15.96 -4.90
C CYS A 239 5.27 -16.67 -6.05
N SER A 240 4.71 -17.79 -6.49
CA SER A 240 5.16 -18.64 -7.57
C SER A 240 4.15 -18.47 -8.67
N THR A 241 4.58 -18.01 -9.84
CA THR A 241 3.82 -18.29 -11.04
C THR A 241 4.05 -19.76 -11.38
N SER A 242 2.97 -20.48 -11.72
CA SER A 242 3.04 -21.75 -12.43
C SER A 242 3.86 -21.53 -13.70
N ALA A 243 5.14 -21.90 -13.66
CA ALA A 243 6.08 -21.75 -14.76
C ALA A 243 5.83 -22.81 -15.86
N ASP A 244 4.57 -22.97 -16.29
CA ASP A 244 4.18 -23.90 -17.34
C ASP A 244 4.41 -23.30 -18.74
N SER A 245 4.69 -21.99 -18.81
CA SER A 245 4.96 -21.29 -20.06
C SER A 245 6.43 -20.87 -20.15
N ILE A 246 7.11 -21.33 -21.21
CA ILE A 246 8.48 -20.93 -21.58
C ILE A 246 8.61 -19.41 -21.78
N SER A 247 7.51 -18.69 -21.97
CA SER A 247 7.44 -17.22 -22.00
C SER A 247 7.69 -16.57 -20.64
N ASP A 248 7.27 -17.18 -19.53
CA ASP A 248 7.46 -16.61 -18.19
C ASP A 248 8.88 -16.82 -17.66
N GLN A 249 9.56 -17.90 -18.08
CA GLN A 249 10.98 -18.11 -17.77
C GLN A 249 11.88 -17.05 -18.46
N LEU A 250 11.47 -16.53 -19.61
CA LEU A 250 12.25 -15.51 -20.35
C LEU A 250 12.12 -14.10 -19.74
N LEU A 251 11.02 -13.83 -19.01
CA LEU A 251 10.81 -12.64 -18.16
C LEU A 251 11.58 -12.72 -16.81
N CYS A 252 12.19 -13.86 -16.51
CA CYS A 252 13.08 -14.10 -15.38
C CYS A 252 14.58 -14.06 -15.77
N THR A 253 14.94 -13.31 -16.82
CA THR A 253 16.34 -13.09 -17.25
C THR A 253 17.01 -11.93 -16.48
N PRO A 254 18.34 -11.98 -16.26
CA PRO A 254 19.07 -11.19 -15.24
C PRO A 254 18.96 -9.66 -15.34
N VAL A 255 18.60 -9.12 -16.51
CA VAL A 255 18.58 -7.68 -16.78
C VAL A 255 17.29 -7.01 -16.28
N LEU A 256 16.17 -7.75 -16.23
CA LEU A 256 14.87 -7.27 -15.76
C LEU A 256 14.53 -7.80 -14.34
N ILE A 257 15.55 -8.23 -13.59
CA ILE A 257 15.43 -8.71 -12.21
C ILE A 257 15.54 -7.59 -11.17
N LEU A 258 16.08 -6.42 -11.51
CA LEU A 258 16.57 -5.48 -10.48
C LEU A 258 15.57 -4.44 -9.95
N ILE A 259 14.34 -4.35 -10.46
CA ILE A 259 13.45 -3.19 -10.15
C ILE A 259 12.11 -3.53 -9.52
N SER A 260 11.78 -4.82 -9.34
CA SER A 260 10.50 -5.18 -8.69
C SER A 260 10.62 -6.41 -7.79
N LYS A 261 11.78 -7.07 -7.75
CA LYS A 261 11.89 -8.47 -7.29
C LYS A 261 12.51 -8.64 -5.91
N ALA A 262 12.11 -7.86 -4.91
CA ALA A 262 12.54 -8.02 -3.51
C ALA A 262 12.22 -6.76 -2.67
N HIS A 263 11.11 -6.06 -2.88
CA HIS A 263 10.97 -4.70 -2.34
C HIS A 263 11.19 -4.65 -0.81
N ALA A 264 10.45 -5.46 -0.05
CA ALA A 264 10.66 -5.60 1.40
C ALA A 264 12.08 -6.09 1.77
N THR A 265 12.66 -7.06 1.04
CA THR A 265 14.03 -7.56 1.27
C THR A 265 15.10 -6.50 1.01
N HIS A 266 14.92 -5.67 -0.01
CA HIS A 266 15.82 -4.58 -0.38
C HIS A 266 15.78 -3.48 0.69
N ILE A 267 14.58 -3.10 1.13
CA ILE A 267 14.38 -2.17 2.25
C ILE A 267 15.02 -2.73 3.53
N ALA A 268 14.78 -4.01 3.85
CA ALA A 268 15.41 -4.69 4.98
C ALA A 268 16.94 -4.69 4.89
N GLY A 269 17.50 -4.89 3.69
CA GLY A 269 18.93 -4.81 3.41
C GLY A 269 19.50 -3.41 3.68
N ILE A 270 18.84 -2.36 3.19
CA ILE A 270 19.21 -0.96 3.46
C ILE A 270 19.19 -0.68 4.97
N ILE A 271 18.15 -1.14 5.67
CA ILE A 271 17.97 -0.88 7.10
C ILE A 271 19.00 -1.65 7.91
N ALA A 272 19.03 -2.97 7.84
CA ALA A 272 19.75 -3.79 8.81
C ALA A 272 20.54 -4.97 8.21
N GLY A 273 20.72 -5.00 6.88
CA GLY A 273 21.51 -6.02 6.21
C GLY A 273 22.97 -6.05 6.69
N TYR A 274 23.57 -7.23 6.80
CA TYR A 274 24.98 -7.36 7.17
C TYR A 274 25.61 -8.62 6.62
N SER A 275 26.71 -8.49 5.87
CA SER A 275 27.48 -9.62 5.33
C SER A 275 28.96 -9.28 5.36
N GLU A 276 29.67 -9.83 6.34
CA GLU A 276 31.13 -9.68 6.46
C GLU A 276 31.84 -10.22 5.21
N LYS A 277 31.40 -11.38 4.70
CA LYS A 277 31.99 -12.03 3.51
C LYS A 277 31.90 -11.17 2.25
N GLN A 278 30.85 -10.37 2.11
CA GLN A 278 30.60 -9.54 0.93
C GLN A 278 30.93 -8.06 1.17
N GLY A 279 31.40 -7.68 2.37
CA GLY A 279 31.64 -6.29 2.73
C GLY A 279 30.37 -5.43 2.74
N PHE A 280 29.18 -6.02 2.86
CA PHE A 280 27.90 -5.31 2.81
C PHE A 280 27.39 -4.97 4.21
N THR A 281 26.94 -3.73 4.41
CA THR A 281 26.27 -3.32 5.64
C THR A 281 25.14 -2.34 5.34
N GLY A 282 24.04 -2.48 6.08
CA GLY A 282 22.95 -1.52 6.12
C GLY A 282 23.24 -0.38 7.11
N VAL A 283 22.25 0.49 7.28
CA VAL A 283 22.34 1.68 8.15
C VAL A 283 22.45 1.30 9.63
N ALA A 284 21.69 0.30 10.06
CA ALA A 284 21.56 -0.19 11.43
C ALA A 284 21.71 -1.72 11.47
N PRO A 285 22.91 -2.26 11.19
CA PRO A 285 23.13 -3.71 11.03
C PRO A 285 22.91 -4.52 12.31
N GLU A 286 22.82 -3.88 13.48
CA GLU A 286 22.54 -4.53 14.77
C GLU A 286 21.08 -4.36 15.22
N ALA A 287 20.23 -3.68 14.43
CA ALA A 287 18.80 -3.62 14.69
C ALA A 287 18.12 -4.97 14.41
N SER A 288 17.03 -5.21 15.14
CA SER A 288 16.07 -6.25 14.83
C SER A 288 15.02 -5.72 13.86
N LEU A 289 14.47 -6.61 13.04
CA LEU A 289 13.45 -6.31 12.05
C LEU A 289 12.12 -6.99 12.42
N GLY A 290 11.02 -6.29 12.15
CA GLY A 290 9.67 -6.83 12.07
C GLY A 290 9.09 -6.63 10.68
N ILE A 291 8.19 -7.49 10.22
CA ILE A 291 7.56 -7.37 8.90
C ILE A 291 6.05 -7.62 8.94
N TRP A 292 5.25 -6.65 8.53
CA TRP A 292 3.81 -6.79 8.36
C TRP A 292 3.50 -6.70 6.88
N ARG A 293 3.23 -7.86 6.28
CA ARG A 293 2.94 -7.98 4.85
C ARG A 293 1.50 -7.57 4.61
N VAL A 294 1.32 -6.63 3.67
CA VAL A 294 0.01 -6.05 3.39
C VAL A 294 -0.39 -6.11 1.92
N PHE A 295 0.47 -6.65 1.06
CA PHE A 295 0.18 -6.86 -0.35
C PHE A 295 0.22 -8.35 -0.66
N GLY A 296 -0.76 -8.84 -1.41
CA GLY A 296 -0.65 -10.12 -2.11
C GLY A 296 0.22 -9.98 -3.36
N CYS A 297 0.39 -11.06 -4.10
CA CYS A 297 1.31 -11.10 -5.24
C CYS A 297 0.90 -10.09 -6.36
N GLN A 298 -0.36 -9.68 -6.44
CA GLN A 298 -0.84 -8.71 -7.45
C GLN A 298 -0.40 -7.26 -7.20
N GLY A 299 0.18 -6.95 -6.03
CA GLY A 299 0.83 -5.66 -5.78
C GLY A 299 -0.11 -4.50 -5.44
N SER A 300 -1.33 -4.80 -5.00
CA SER A 300 -2.32 -3.87 -4.46
C SER A 300 -2.66 -4.17 -3.01
N THR A 301 -3.10 -3.14 -2.29
CA THR A 301 -3.64 -3.23 -0.93
C THR A 301 -4.68 -2.14 -0.71
N SER A 302 -5.21 -2.03 0.51
CA SER A 302 -6.24 -1.06 0.88
C SER A 302 -5.87 -0.27 2.13
N SER A 303 -6.40 0.95 2.26
CA SER A 303 -6.07 1.85 3.37
C SER A 303 -6.45 1.32 4.75
N ASP A 304 -7.54 0.55 4.85
CA ASP A 304 -7.94 -0.15 6.08
C ASP A 304 -6.93 -1.24 6.46
N MET A 305 -6.38 -1.97 5.48
CA MET A 305 -5.30 -2.93 5.69
C MET A 305 -4.01 -2.24 6.19
N MET A 306 -3.71 -1.04 5.69
CA MET A 306 -2.58 -0.25 6.19
C MET A 306 -2.76 0.14 7.66
N ILE A 307 -3.95 0.61 8.02
CA ILE A 307 -4.27 0.96 9.42
C ILE A 307 -4.05 -0.28 10.29
N LYS A 308 -4.58 -1.44 9.89
CA LYS A 308 -4.40 -2.69 10.63
C LYS A 308 -2.93 -3.03 10.83
N ALA A 309 -2.10 -2.95 9.79
CA ALA A 309 -0.67 -3.22 9.87
C ALA A 309 0.07 -2.25 10.79
N MET A 310 -0.22 -0.95 10.70
CA MET A 310 0.37 0.07 11.57
C MET A 310 0.05 -0.19 13.05
N LEU A 311 -1.19 -0.59 13.34
CA LEU A 311 -1.62 -0.91 14.71
C LEU A 311 -0.96 -2.20 15.22
N MET A 312 -0.85 -3.23 14.40
CA MET A 312 -0.16 -4.47 14.79
C MET A 312 1.35 -4.27 14.98
N ALA A 313 1.98 -3.45 14.13
CA ALA A 313 3.38 -3.07 14.29
C ALA A 313 3.59 -2.33 15.62
N TYR A 314 2.70 -1.38 15.93
CA TYR A 314 2.72 -0.66 17.20
C TYR A 314 2.55 -1.57 18.41
N ASP A 315 1.61 -2.52 18.38
CA ASP A 315 1.37 -3.46 19.48
C ASP A 315 2.52 -4.47 19.66
N ALA A 316 3.27 -4.76 18.60
CA ALA A 316 4.51 -5.53 18.68
C ALA A 316 5.69 -4.74 19.29
N GLY A 317 5.50 -3.46 19.62
CA GLY A 317 6.51 -2.64 20.28
C GLY A 317 7.65 -2.22 19.36
N VAL A 318 7.39 -2.05 18.05
CA VAL A 318 8.38 -1.49 17.13
C VAL A 318 8.73 -0.05 17.53
N ASP A 319 10.01 0.30 17.44
CA ASP A 319 10.49 1.65 17.73
C ASP A 319 10.32 2.58 16.52
N ILE A 320 10.44 2.01 15.31
CA ILE A 320 10.34 2.73 14.03
C ILE A 320 9.47 1.91 13.08
N ILE A 321 8.48 2.55 12.46
CA ILE A 321 7.73 1.96 11.35
C ILE A 321 8.26 2.56 10.04
N SER A 322 8.73 1.69 9.14
CA SER A 322 9.17 2.05 7.79
C SER A 322 8.14 1.59 6.78
N MET A 323 7.63 2.53 5.99
CA MET A 323 6.67 2.27 4.92
C MET A 323 7.24 2.84 3.62
N SER A 324 7.81 1.97 2.79
CA SER A 324 8.33 2.36 1.47
C SER A 324 7.23 2.21 0.40
N ILE A 325 6.04 2.68 0.75
CA ILE A 325 4.83 2.59 -0.06
C ILE A 325 4.37 4.02 -0.30
N SER A 326 4.02 4.35 -1.54
CA SER A 326 3.46 5.65 -1.89
C SER A 326 2.12 5.47 -2.55
N TYR A 327 1.20 6.37 -2.21
CA TYR A 327 0.00 6.60 -2.97
C TYR A 327 0.37 7.40 -4.25
N ASN A 328 -0.09 6.95 -5.41
CA ASN A 328 0.14 7.66 -6.68
C ASN A 328 -1.06 8.54 -6.99
N TYR A 329 -1.04 9.81 -6.56
CA TYR A 329 -2.07 10.79 -6.94
C TYR A 329 -2.04 11.19 -8.43
N LEU A 330 -1.07 10.73 -9.21
CA LEU A 330 -0.84 11.21 -10.57
C LEU A 330 -1.01 10.11 -11.62
N ARG A 331 -2.26 9.75 -11.91
CA ARG A 331 -2.58 9.17 -13.23
C ARG A 331 -2.96 10.21 -14.28
N TYR A 332 -3.28 11.45 -13.89
CA TYR A 332 -3.41 12.58 -14.83
C TYR A 332 -3.02 13.93 -14.19
N GLY A 333 -1.86 14.45 -14.60
CA GLY A 333 -1.58 15.90 -14.71
C GLY A 333 -1.61 16.77 -13.44
N TYR A 334 -0.41 17.22 -13.04
CA TYR A 334 -0.12 18.36 -12.15
C TYR A 334 -0.45 18.22 -10.65
N GLY A 335 0.62 18.12 -9.85
CA GLY A 335 0.73 18.85 -8.58
C GLY A 335 0.80 18.01 -7.31
N GLY A 336 1.94 18.11 -6.63
CA GLY A 336 2.07 17.93 -5.18
C GLY A 336 2.29 16.49 -4.70
N VAL A 337 3.53 16.18 -4.32
CA VAL A 337 3.81 15.07 -3.41
C VAL A 337 3.52 15.59 -2.00
N GLU A 338 2.37 15.24 -1.43
CA GLU A 338 2.16 15.34 0.02
C GLU A 338 2.53 13.99 0.64
N ALA A 339 3.63 13.98 1.40
CA ALA A 339 3.92 12.90 2.33
C ALA A 339 3.02 13.10 3.55
N VAL A 340 2.21 12.09 3.89
CA VAL A 340 1.57 11.97 5.21
C VAL A 340 2.52 11.22 6.14
#